data_AF-A0A7Y2DMX2-F1
#
_entry.id   AF-A0A7Y2DMX2-F1
#
_cell.length_a   1.000
_cell.length_b   1.000
_cell.length_c   1.000
_cell.angle_alpha   90.00
_cell.angle_beta   90.00
_cell.angle_gamma   90.00
#
_symmetry.space_group_name_H-M   'P 1'
#
loop_
_entity.id
_entity.type
_entity.pdbx_description
1 polymer ?
#
loop_
_entity_poly.entity_id
_entity_poly.type
_entity_poly.pdbx_seq_one_letter_code
_entity_poly.pdbx_strand_id
1 'polypeptide(L)' 'MSNEVTIDEFGRPHPPLVADEPTALFAFLDYQRATLRWKCSGVDAVGMRTRVADSDLTLGGLLK' A
#
# COMPACT_ATOMS: atom_id res chain seq x y z
N MET A 1 21.90 -13.41 6.52
CA MET A 1 20.44 -13.49 6.71
C MET A 1 19.83 -13.17 5.36
N SER A 2 19.12 -14.10 4.74
CA SER A 2 18.54 -13.91 3.41
C SER A 2 17.54 -12.76 3.45
N ASN A 3 17.71 -11.79 2.55
CA ASN A 3 16.80 -10.66 2.35
C ASN A 3 15.57 -11.12 1.55
N GLU A 4 14.89 -12.15 2.05
CA GLU A 4 13.73 -12.72 1.37
C GLU A 4 12.47 -11.98 1.84
N VAL A 5 11.85 -11.25 0.91
CA VAL A 5 10.62 -10.52 1.16
C VAL A 5 9.48 -11.53 1.26
N THR A 6 8.88 -11.65 2.45
CA THR A 6 7.69 -12.49 2.65
C THR A 6 6.46 -11.75 2.12
N ILE A 7 5.64 -12.40 1.29
CA ILE A 7 4.39 -11.84 0.75
C ILE A 7 3.20 -12.48 1.45
N ASP A 8 2.24 -11.69 1.93
CA ASP A 8 1.01 -12.18 2.57
C ASP A 8 -0.08 -12.59 1.56
N GLU A 9 -1.21 -13.13 2.03
CA GLU A 9 -2.31 -13.57 1.15
C GLU A 9 -2.95 -12.43 0.32
N PHE A 10 -2.67 -11.17 0.64
CA PHE A 10 -3.17 -9.99 -0.07
C PHE A 10 -2.14 -9.40 -1.05
N GLY A 11 -1.01 -10.08 -1.26
CA GLY A 11 0.05 -9.63 -2.14
C GLY A 11 0.91 -8.51 -1.56
N ARG A 12 0.92 -8.34 -0.23
CA ARG A 12 1.67 -7.26 0.43
C ARG A 12 3.02 -7.77 0.95
N PRO A 13 4.12 -7.03 0.72
CA PRO A 13 5.41 -7.38 1.30
C PRO A 13 5.40 -7.10 2.80
N HIS A 14 5.64 -8.14 3.61
CA HIS A 14 5.71 -8.02 5.05
C HIS A 14 6.99 -7.27 5.45
N PRO A 15 6.90 -6.19 6.23
CA PRO A 15 8.08 -5.50 6.73
C PRO A 15 8.91 -6.43 7.63
N PRO A 16 10.25 -6.33 7.60
CA PRO A 16 11.10 -7.11 8.49
C PRO A 16 10.86 -6.68 9.95
N LEU A 17 10.88 -7.65 10.87
CA LEU A 17 10.71 -7.39 12.31
C LEU A 17 11.88 -6.59 12.91
N VAL A 18 13.08 -6.75 12.35
CA VAL A 18 14.30 -6.07 12.79
C VAL A 18 15.08 -5.63 11.56
N ALA A 19 15.35 -4.32 11.46
CA ALA A 19 16.13 -3.71 10.39
C ALA A 19 16.67 -2.34 10.85
N ASP A 20 17.62 -1.77 10.11
CA ASP A 20 17.99 -0.37 10.29
C ASP A 20 16.84 0.57 9.90
N GLU A 21 16.92 1.83 10.34
CA GLU A 21 15.84 2.80 10.16
C GLU A 21 15.44 3.01 8.69
N PRO A 22 16.36 3.21 7.73
CA PRO A 22 15.98 3.35 6.32
C PRO A 22 15.28 2.11 5.77
N THR A 23 15.80 0.92 6.08
CA THR A 23 15.23 -0.34 5.60
C THR A 23 13.83 -0.55 6.16
N ALA A 24 13.64 -0.30 7.46
CA ALA A 24 12.32 -0.39 8.09
C ALA A 24 11.34 0.61 7.45
N LEU A 25 11.75 1.86 7.26
CA LEU A 25 10.92 2.91 6.65
C LEU A 25 10.46 2.51 5.24
N PHE A 26 11.38 2.11 4.37
CA PHE A 26 11.02 1.73 3.00
C PHE A 26 10.13 0.49 2.96
N ALA A 27 10.41 -0.53 3.79
CA ALA A 27 9.59 -1.73 3.85
C ALA A 27 8.14 -1.43 4.30
N PHE A 28 7.95 -0.54 5.28
CA PHE A 28 6.62 -0.10 5.67
C PHE A 28 5.93 0.74 4.59
N LEU A 29 6.65 1.59 3.86
CA LEU A 29 6.07 2.33 2.74
C LEU A 29 5.58 1.38 1.64
N ASP A 30 6.33 0.34 1.32
CA ASP A 30 5.92 -0.67 0.34
C ASP A 30 4.72 -1.49 0.82
N TYR A 31 4.69 -1.87 2.10
CA TYR A 31 3.52 -2.50 2.72
C TYR A 31 2.27 -1.63 2.62
N GLN A 32 2.37 -0.32 2.89
CA GLN A 32 1.22 0.59 2.81
C GLN A 32 0.78 0.83 1.36
N ARG A 33 1.70 0.94 0.41
CA ARG A 33 1.37 1.00 -1.03
C ARG A 33 0.64 -0.26 -1.49
N ALA A 34 1.11 -1.44 -1.09
CA ALA A 34 0.44 -2.69 -1.41
C ALA A 34 -0.93 -2.80 -0.71
N THR A 35 -1.05 -2.32 0.52
CA THR A 35 -2.33 -2.24 1.25
C THR A 35 -3.34 -1.38 0.50
N LEU A 36 -2.95 -0.19 0.04
CA LEU A 36 -3.83 0.69 -0.72
C LEU A 36 -4.29 0.03 -2.03
N ARG A 37 -3.36 -0.61 -2.76
CA ARG A 37 -3.69 -1.34 -3.99
C ARG A 37 -4.69 -2.48 -3.73
N TRP A 38 -4.45 -3.28 -2.69
CA TRP A 38 -5.36 -4.36 -2.31
C TRP A 38 -6.74 -3.83 -1.95
N LYS A 39 -6.83 -2.80 -1.10
CA LYS A 39 -8.11 -2.24 -0.65
C LYS A 39 -8.92 -1.61 -1.77
N CYS A 40 -8.25 -1.13 -2.81
CA CYS A 40 -8.90 -0.59 -4.00
C CYS A 40 -9.15 -1.64 -5.10
N SER A 41 -8.79 -2.92 -4.87
CA SER A 41 -9.05 -3.98 -5.85
C SER A 41 -10.56 -4.15 -6.06
N GLY A 42 -10.98 -4.17 -7.33
CA GLY A 42 -12.40 -4.26 -7.70
C GLY A 42 -13.20 -2.96 -7.60
N VAL A 43 -12.60 -1.84 -7.15
CA VAL A 43 -13.26 -0.53 -7.20
C VAL A 43 -13.32 -0.07 -8.65
N ASP A 44 -14.52 0.24 -9.12
CA ASP A 44 -14.74 0.65 -10.50
C ASP A 44 -14.27 2.10 -10.77
N ALA A 45 -14.36 2.52 -12.02
CA ALA A 45 -13.90 3.83 -12.44
C ALA A 45 -14.67 4.99 -11.76
N VAL A 46 -15.94 4.78 -11.39
CA VAL A 46 -16.74 5.78 -10.68
C VAL A 46 -16.21 5.93 -9.26
N GLY A 47 -16.06 4.81 -8.54
CA GLY A 47 -15.51 4.78 -7.19
C GLY A 47 -14.09 5.33 -7.11
N MET A 48 -13.23 5.06 -8.10
CA MET A 48 -11.86 5.60 -8.15
C MET A 48 -11.81 7.14 -8.25
N ARG A 49 -12.88 7.78 -8.76
CA ARG A 49 -12.98 9.24 -8.90
C ARG A 49 -13.78 9.90 -7.78
N THR A 50 -14.45 9.13 -6.94
CA THR A 50 -15.24 9.66 -5.81
C THR A 50 -14.32 10.35 -4.80
N ARG A 51 -14.73 11.54 -4.36
CA ARG A 51 -14.20 12.23 -3.17
C ARG A 51 -15.04 11.87 -1.95
N VAL A 52 -14.42 11.81 -0.78
CA VAL A 52 -15.09 11.49 0.49
C VAL A 52 -15.00 12.70 1.41
N ALA A 53 -16.15 13.13 1.96
CA ALA A 53 -16.27 14.35 2.75
C ALA A 53 -15.65 15.57 2.02
N ASP A 54 -14.97 16.45 2.76
CA ASP A 54 -14.34 17.65 2.21
C ASP A 54 -12.92 17.41 1.66
N SER A 55 -12.55 16.15 1.38
CA SER A 55 -11.23 15.83 0.82
C SER A 55 -11.17 16.08 -0.69
N ASP A 56 -10.14 16.77 -1.14
CA ASP A 56 -9.84 16.93 -2.57
C ASP A 56 -9.24 15.67 -3.22
N LEU A 57 -8.82 14.69 -2.41
CA LEU A 57 -8.17 13.47 -2.86
C LEU A 57 -9.18 12.43 -3.37
N THR A 58 -8.77 11.66 -4.37
CA THR A 58 -9.50 10.50 -4.88
C THR A 58 -8.62 9.25 -4.77
N LEU A 59 -9.24 8.06 -4.69
CA LEU A 59 -8.48 6.80 -4.67
C LEU A 59 -7.61 6.64 -5.92
N GLY A 60 -8.14 7.00 -7.10
CA GLY A 60 -7.38 6.99 -8.36
C GLY A 60 -6.34 8.12 -8.46
N GLY A 61 -6.40 9.13 -7.59
CA GLY A 61 -5.33 10.11 -7.41
C GLY A 61 -4.19 9.55 -6.56
N LEU A 62 -4.53 8.87 -5.47
CA LEU A 62 -3.58 8.26 -4.52
C LEU A 62 -2.84 7.04 -5.08
N LEU A 63 -3.40 6.36 -6.08
CA LEU A 63 -2.83 5.16 -6.72
C LEU A 63 -1.95 5.43 -7.95
N LYS A 64 -1.73 6.70 -8.32
CA LYS A 64 -0.82 7.05 -9.42
C LYS A 64 0.65 6.78 -9.08
#